data_AF-A0A842QH92-F1
#
_entry.id   AF-A0A842QH92-F1
#
_cell.length_a   1.000
_cell.length_b   1.000
_cell.length_c   1.000
_cell.angle_alpha   90.00
_cell.angle_beta   90.00
_cell.angle_gamma   90.00
#
_symmetry.space_group_name_H-M   'P 1'
#
loop_
_entity.id
_entity.type
_entity.pdbx_description
1 polymer ?
#
loop_
_entity_poly.entity_id
_entity_poly.type
_entity_poly.pdbx_seq_one_letter_code
_entity_poly.pdbx_strand_id
1 'polypeptide(L)'
;MEDWCVMVGGPCRGKNCDFWARIKIKKKSVDEMTGEILARLQEQKEETPKAFKQAIQEYWECLGVKNRSILRKEKPEIFAKMMEVERQVLAQAGKQE
;
A
#
# COMPACT_ATOMS: atom_id res chain seq x y z
N MET A 1 -14.99 -7.77 -19.26
CA MET A 1 -14.57 -6.76 -20.26
C MET A 1 -13.52 -5.88 -19.60
N GLU A 2 -12.27 -6.04 -20.02
CA GLU A 2 -11.17 -5.15 -19.62
C GLU A 2 -11.11 -4.04 -20.68
N ASP A 3 -11.40 -2.81 -20.28
CA ASP A 3 -11.47 -1.69 -21.21
C ASP A 3 -10.11 -1.01 -21.26
N TRP A 4 -9.55 -0.78 -22.44
CA TRP A 4 -8.23 -0.16 -22.56
C TRP A 4 -8.30 1.32 -22.19
N CYS A 5 -7.66 1.75 -21.11
CA CYS A 5 -7.68 3.16 -20.72
C CYS A 5 -6.44 3.89 -21.20
N VAL A 6 -6.68 4.93 -22.01
CA VAL A 6 -5.63 5.75 -22.62
C VAL A 6 -4.83 6.53 -21.57
N MET A 7 -5.46 6.91 -20.45
CA MET A 7 -4.76 7.55 -19.32
C MET A 7 -3.81 6.61 -18.57
N VAL A 8 -4.07 5.30 -18.59
CA VAL A 8 -3.28 4.30 -17.84
C VAL A 8 -2.33 3.49 -18.71
N GLY A 9 -2.44 3.62 -20.04
CA GLY A 9 -1.63 2.89 -21.01
C GLY A 9 -1.79 1.37 -20.90
N GLY A 10 -2.99 0.88 -20.55
CA GLY A 10 -3.23 -0.55 -20.32
C GLY A 10 -4.68 -0.88 -19.95
N PRO A 11 -4.97 -2.17 -19.62
CA PRO A 11 -6.30 -2.63 -19.28
C PRO A 11 -6.79 -1.96 -17.98
N CYS A 12 -7.88 -1.20 -18.10
CA CYS A 12 -8.59 -0.58 -17.00
C CYS A 12 -9.80 -1.43 -16.62
N ARG A 13 -9.90 -1.71 -15.32
CA ARG A 13 -10.97 -2.52 -14.74
C ARG A 13 -12.09 -1.65 -14.17
N GLY A 14 -12.29 -0.45 -14.72
CA GLY A 14 -13.26 0.53 -14.23
C GLY A 14 -13.02 0.88 -12.76
N LYS A 15 -14.05 0.67 -11.90
CA LYS A 15 -13.97 0.91 -10.45
C LYS A 15 -12.91 0.06 -9.73
N ASN A 16 -12.38 -0.99 -10.37
CA ASN A 16 -11.34 -1.85 -9.82
C ASN A 16 -9.93 -1.55 -10.37
N CYS A 17 -9.76 -0.43 -11.08
CA CYS A 17 -8.45 -0.03 -11.59
C CYS A 17 -7.55 0.46 -10.45
N ASP A 18 -6.44 -0.25 -10.22
CA ASP A 18 -5.39 0.11 -9.25
C ASP A 18 -4.25 0.95 -9.87
N PHE A 19 -4.43 1.50 -11.08
CA PHE A 19 -3.39 2.29 -11.75
C PHE A 19 -2.87 3.46 -10.91
N TRP A 20 -3.76 4.26 -10.32
CA TRP A 20 -3.34 5.39 -9.48
C TRP A 20 -2.60 4.92 -8.24
N ALA A 21 -2.98 3.78 -7.67
CA ALA A 21 -2.25 3.18 -6.57
C ALA A 21 -0.83 2.79 -7.01
N ARG A 22 -0.69 2.13 -8.17
CA ARG A 22 0.62 1.79 -8.75
C ARG A 22 1.50 3.02 -8.92
N ILE A 23 0.97 4.11 -9.48
CA ILE A 23 1.71 5.36 -9.69
C ILE A 23 2.13 5.99 -8.36
N LYS A 24 1.21 6.07 -7.38
CA LYS A 24 1.52 6.63 -6.06
C LYS A 24 2.61 5.81 -5.35
N ILE A 25 2.47 4.49 -5.33
CA ILE A 25 3.46 3.59 -4.70
C ILE A 25 4.81 3.66 -5.42
N LYS A 26 4.81 3.80 -6.75
CA LYS A 26 6.05 3.92 -7.52
C LYS A 26 6.77 5.23 -7.21
N LYS A 27 6.03 6.34 -7.09
CA LYS A 27 6.59 7.68 -6.81
C LYS A 27 7.11 7.84 -5.39
N LYS A 28 6.42 7.28 -4.39
CA LYS A 28 6.80 7.42 -2.97
C LYS A 28 7.95 6.49 -2.61
N SER A 29 8.89 6.92 -1.77
CA SER A 29 9.92 6.02 -1.23
C SER A 29 9.34 5.09 -0.17
N VAL A 30 10.03 3.98 0.11
CA VAL A 30 9.62 3.05 1.18
C VAL A 30 9.60 3.77 2.52
N ASP A 31 10.65 4.56 2.81
CA ASP A 31 10.76 5.37 4.02
C ASP A 31 9.58 6.36 4.18
N GLU A 32 9.22 7.07 3.11
CA GLU A 32 8.09 8.00 3.13
C GLU A 32 6.76 7.28 3.44
N MET A 33 6.50 6.14 2.79
CA MET A 33 5.28 5.37 3.04
C MET A 33 5.25 4.79 4.47
N THR A 34 6.40 4.31 4.96
CA THR A 34 6.54 3.83 6.33
C THR A 34 6.28 4.97 7.33
N GLY A 35 6.84 6.15 7.12
CA GLY A 35 6.61 7.33 7.94
C GLY A 35 5.14 7.76 7.98
N GLU A 36 4.45 7.77 6.84
CA GLU A 36 3.01 8.08 6.80
C GLU A 36 2.14 7.08 7.56
N ILE A 37 2.46 5.78 7.48
CA ILE A 37 1.72 4.75 8.22
C ILE A 37 1.97 4.89 9.73
N LEU A 38 3.22 5.14 10.13
CA LEU A 38 3.57 5.36 11.55
C LEU A 38 2.95 6.64 12.11
N ALA A 39 2.91 7.72 11.34
CA ALA A 39 2.24 8.96 11.75
C ALA A 39 0.76 8.73 12.07
N ARG A 40 0.06 7.96 11.23
CA ARG A 40 -1.34 7.58 11.48
C ARG A 40 -1.53 6.74 12.74
N LEU A 41 -0.58 5.85 13.04
CA LEU A 41 -0.61 5.05 14.26
C LEU A 41 -0.41 5.92 15.51
N GLN A 42 0.50 6.89 15.44
CA GLN A 42 0.71 7.86 16.53
C GLN A 42 -0.55 8.70 16.79
N GLU A 43 -1.27 9.12 15.73
CA GLU A 43 -2.54 9.83 15.88
C GLU A 43 -3.61 9.00 16.58
N GLN A 44 -3.62 7.67 16.37
CA GLN A 44 -4.59 6.76 16.98
C GLN A 44 -4.22 6.36 18.42
N LYS A 45 -3.01 6.68 18.91
CA LYS A 45 -2.49 6.26 20.23
C LYS A 45 -2.60 4.76 20.52
N GLU A 46 -2.73 3.94 19.48
CA GLU A 46 -2.84 2.49 19.57
C GLU A 46 -1.60 1.86 18.94
N GLU A 47 -0.66 1.45 19.78
CA GLU A 47 0.61 0.81 19.37
C GLU A 47 0.49 -0.72 19.43
N THR A 48 -0.71 -1.27 19.22
CA THR A 48 -0.91 -2.73 19.23
C THR A 48 -0.56 -3.36 17.88
N PRO A 49 -0.03 -4.60 17.83
CA PRO A 49 0.24 -5.29 16.57
C PRO A 49 -0.99 -5.39 15.63
N LYS A 50 -2.19 -5.35 16.20
CA LYS A 50 -3.45 -5.31 15.47
C LYS A 50 -3.67 -3.94 14.83
N ALA A 51 -3.43 -2.84 15.55
CA ALA A 51 -3.50 -1.49 15.02
C ALA A 51 -2.50 -1.28 13.88
N PHE A 52 -1.26 -1.77 14.00
CA PHE A 52 -0.27 -1.72 12.91
C PHE A 52 -0.78 -2.38 11.63
N LYS A 53 -1.33 -3.61 11.73
CA LYS A 53 -1.90 -4.31 10.56
C LYS A 53 -3.08 -3.55 9.95
N GLN A 54 -3.92 -2.96 10.80
CA GLN A 54 -5.07 -2.20 10.35
C GLN A 54 -4.65 -0.90 9.65
N ALA A 55 -3.74 -0.12 10.23
CA ALA A 55 -3.22 1.12 9.63
C ALA A 55 -2.54 0.87 8.28
N ILE A 56 -1.76 -0.22 8.17
CA ILE A 56 -1.21 -0.69 6.90
C ILE A 56 -2.33 -0.93 5.88
N GLN A 57 -3.36 -1.69 6.25
CA GLN A 57 -4.47 -2.02 5.35
C GLN A 57 -5.19 -0.74 4.88
N GLU A 58 -5.57 0.13 5.81
CA GLU A 58 -6.27 1.39 5.53
C GLU A 58 -5.42 2.31 4.64
N TYR A 59 -4.10 2.35 4.85
CA TYR A 59 -3.19 3.11 3.99
C TYR A 59 -3.23 2.63 2.53
N TRP A 60 -3.13 1.31 2.32
CA TRP A 60 -3.19 0.75 0.96
C TRP A 60 -4.56 0.96 0.30
N GLU A 61 -5.65 0.82 1.05
CA GLU A 61 -7.01 1.10 0.55
C GLU A 61 -7.16 2.58 0.18
N CYS A 62 -6.62 3.49 0.99
CA CYS A 62 -6.59 4.94 0.73
C CYS A 62 -5.79 5.29 -0.54
N LEU A 63 -4.70 4.55 -0.81
CA LEU A 63 -3.97 4.68 -2.07
C LEU A 63 -4.72 4.12 -3.28
N GLY A 64 -5.78 3.33 -3.05
CA GLY A 64 -6.60 2.70 -4.09
C GLY A 64 -6.18 1.27 -4.42
N VAL A 65 -5.36 0.62 -3.57
CA VAL A 65 -5.01 -0.80 -3.73
C VAL A 65 -6.20 -1.65 -3.31
N LYS A 66 -6.97 -2.12 -4.28
CA LYS A 66 -8.14 -2.97 -4.02
C LYS A 66 -7.83 -4.46 -4.01
N ASN A 67 -6.81 -4.88 -4.75
CA ASN A 67 -6.58 -6.30 -5.01
C ASN A 67 -5.10 -6.64 -5.06
N ARG A 68 -4.53 -6.92 -3.88
CA ARG A 68 -3.11 -7.25 -3.72
C ARG A 68 -2.68 -8.49 -4.52
N SER A 69 -3.57 -9.47 -4.66
CA SER A 69 -3.32 -10.69 -5.44
C SER A 69 -3.09 -10.42 -6.92
N ILE A 70 -3.82 -9.47 -7.50
CA ILE A 70 -3.64 -9.04 -8.90
C ILE A 70 -2.34 -8.24 -9.02
N LEU A 71 -2.12 -7.31 -8.09
CA LEU A 71 -0.93 -6.47 -8.08
C LEU A 71 0.35 -7.31 -7.98
N ARG A 72 0.34 -8.40 -7.21
CA ARG A 72 1.42 -9.40 -7.15
C ARG A 72 1.70 -10.07 -8.50
N LYS A 73 0.66 -10.37 -9.29
CA LYS A 73 0.80 -11.02 -10.61
C LYS A 73 1.25 -10.03 -11.69
N GLU A 74 0.67 -8.84 -11.72
CA GLU A 74 0.91 -7.88 -12.81
C GLU A 74 2.12 -6.96 -12.57
N LYS A 75 2.40 -6.64 -11.30
CA LYS A 75 3.44 -5.69 -10.89
C LYS A 75 4.18 -6.21 -9.65
N PRO A 76 4.97 -7.30 -9.79
CA PRO A 76 5.71 -7.89 -8.67
C PRO A 76 6.69 -6.90 -8.01
N GLU A 77 7.24 -5.94 -8.75
CA GLU A 77 8.11 -4.88 -8.23
C GLU A 77 7.39 -3.96 -7.21
N ILE A 78 6.14 -3.58 -7.52
CA ILE A 78 5.32 -2.72 -6.66
C ILE A 78 4.88 -3.53 -5.44
N PHE A 79 4.50 -4.80 -5.64
CA PHE A 79 4.15 -5.69 -4.55
C PHE A 79 5.33 -5.91 -3.59
N ALA A 80 6.55 -6.13 -4.10
CA ALA A 80 7.75 -6.27 -3.29
C ALA A 80 8.02 -5.01 -2.46
N LYS A 81 7.84 -3.84 -3.06
CA LYS A 81 7.97 -2.55 -2.36
C LYS A 81 6.94 -2.39 -1.25
N MET A 82 5.68 -2.76 -1.48
CA MET A 82 4.65 -2.76 -0.44
C MET A 82 5.04 -3.69 0.72
N MET A 83 5.48 -4.92 0.41
CA MET A 83 5.93 -5.89 1.42
C MET A 83 7.10 -5.36 2.25
N GLU A 84 8.00 -4.60 1.64
CA GLU A 84 9.11 -3.95 2.35
C GLU A 84 8.61 -2.88 3.32
N VAL A 85 7.67 -2.02 2.89
CA VAL A 85 7.01 -1.04 3.77
C VAL A 85 6.34 -1.74 4.95
N GLU A 86 5.54 -2.79 4.67
CA GLU A 86 4.85 -3.57 5.72
C GLU A 86 5.84 -4.17 6.72
N ARG A 87 6.96 -4.70 6.24
CA ARG A 87 8.01 -5.24 7.11
C ARG A 87 8.64 -4.15 7.97
N GLN A 88 8.96 -2.98 7.41
CA GLN A 88 9.56 -1.89 8.18
C GLN A 88 8.61 -1.37 9.26
N VAL A 89 7.33 -1.19 8.93
CA VAL A 89 6.30 -0.77 9.88
C VAL A 89 6.14 -1.78 11.02
N LEU A 90 6.04 -3.07 10.70
CA LEU A 90 5.93 -4.14 11.72
C LEU A 90 7.20 -4.32 12.55
N ALA A 91 8.38 -4.09 11.95
CA ALA A 91 9.65 -4.14 12.69
C ALA A 91 9.76 -3.01 13.72
N GLN A 92 9.09 -1.86 13.51
CA GLN A 92 9.01 -0.81 14.51
C GLN A 92 8.08 -1.19 15.66
N ALA A 93 6.99 -1.93 15.39
CA ALA A 93 6.10 -2.44 16.43
C ALA A 93 6.82 -3.38 17.42
N GLY A 94 7.72 -4.23 16.93
CA GLY A 94 8.49 -5.17 17.78
C GLY A 94 9.70 -4.58 18.50
N LYS A 95 10.04 -3.31 18.29
CA LYS A 95 11.16 -2.63 18.97
C LYS A 95 10.74 -1.86 20.22
N GLN A 96 9.44 -1.78 20.50
CA GLN A 96 8.89 -1.11 21.68
C GLN A 96 8.54 -2.06 22.84
N GLU A 97 8.90 -3.36 22.72
CA GLU A 97 8.90 -4.31 23.84
C GLU A 97 10.19 -4.22 24.68
#